data_AF-A0A0C9ZJ10-F1
#
_entry.id   AF-A0A0C9ZJ10-F1
#
_cell.length_a   1.000
_cell.length_b   1.000
_cell.length_c   1.000
_cell.angle_alpha   90.00
_cell.angle_beta   90.00
_cell.angle_gamma   90.00
#
_symmetry.space_group_name_H-M   'P 1'
#
loop_
_entity.id
_entity.type
_entity.pdbx_description
1 polymer ?
#
loop_
_entity_poly.entity_id
_entity_poly.type
_entity_poly.pdbx_seq_one_letter_code
_entity_poly.pdbx_strand_id
1 'polypeptide(L)'
;KAVLWGKTSLAKGFVWHGGPKMNGCKWQVSAVTPGAIAWAATICLFVLSLDSEFPGCGIGQISKINYFEVFCGYKWVLIMKWADPHIQKIAGELNSFVFRKGGMTVKPGSTGPMEDLSAEISVAMAAM
;
A
#
# COMPACT_ATOMS: atom_id res chain seq x y z
N LYS A 1 -8.63 17.65 -10.02
CA LYS A 1 -8.36 16.50 -10.93
C LYS A 1 -7.22 15.67 -10.37
N ALA A 2 -7.53 14.54 -9.73
CA ALA A 2 -6.55 13.56 -9.27
C ALA A 2 -6.04 12.77 -10.50
N VAL A 3 -4.74 12.79 -10.81
CA VAL A 3 -4.15 11.88 -11.79
C VAL A 3 -3.60 10.69 -11.01
N LEU A 4 -4.53 9.81 -10.65
CA LEU A 4 -4.22 8.41 -10.41
C LEU A 4 -4.21 7.77 -11.79
N TRP A 5 -3.14 7.07 -12.13
CA TRP A 5 -2.86 6.57 -13.49
C TRP A 5 -3.87 5.56 -14.03
N GLY A 6 -5.01 5.37 -13.36
CA GLY A 6 -6.12 4.53 -13.79
C GLY A 6 -5.65 3.12 -14.14
N LYS A 7 -6.25 2.53 -15.17
CA LYS A 7 -5.90 1.20 -15.68
C LYS A 7 -4.45 1.09 -16.18
N THR A 8 -3.83 2.23 -16.49
CA THR A 8 -2.46 2.33 -17.00
C THR A 8 -1.38 2.05 -15.95
N SER A 9 -1.69 2.08 -14.65
CA SER A 9 -0.74 1.65 -13.61
C SER A 9 -0.49 0.14 -13.57
N LEU A 10 -1.33 -0.66 -14.25
CA LEU A 10 -1.29 -2.13 -14.23
C LEU A 10 -0.58 -2.75 -15.44
N ALA A 11 -0.21 -1.95 -16.45
CA ALA A 11 0.41 -2.47 -17.67
C ALA A 11 1.91 -2.72 -17.47
N LYS A 12 2.36 -3.96 -17.69
CA LYS A 12 3.77 -4.37 -17.70
C LYS A 12 4.46 -3.78 -18.94
N GLY A 13 5.60 -3.13 -18.76
CA GLY A 13 6.42 -2.59 -19.87
C GLY A 13 6.33 -1.08 -20.12
N PHE A 14 5.78 -0.30 -19.18
CA PHE A 14 5.71 1.15 -19.34
C PHE A 14 7.09 1.81 -19.39
N VAL A 15 7.43 2.40 -20.54
CA VAL A 15 8.44 3.45 -20.64
C VAL A 15 7.80 4.73 -20.08
N TRP A 16 8.16 5.08 -18.84
CA TRP A 16 7.62 6.24 -18.14
C TRP A 16 8.14 7.55 -18.76
N HIS A 17 7.43 8.07 -19.76
CA HIS A 17 7.63 9.42 -20.27
C HIS A 17 7.38 10.47 -19.17
N GLY A 18 8.06 11.61 -19.25
CA GLY A 18 8.00 12.73 -18.30
C GLY A 18 6.61 13.36 -18.25
N GLY A 19 5.67 12.67 -17.60
CA GLY A 19 4.31 13.14 -17.39
C GLY A 19 4.25 14.34 -16.44
N PRO A 20 3.09 15.03 -16.40
CA PRO A 20 2.87 16.19 -15.53
C PRO A 20 3.24 15.89 -14.07
N LYS A 21 3.79 16.89 -13.36
CA LYS A 21 4.11 16.78 -11.92
C LYS A 21 2.96 16.09 -11.18
N MET A 22 3.27 14.98 -10.51
CA MET A 22 2.31 14.23 -9.70
C MET A 22 1.61 15.17 -8.72
N ASN A 23 0.32 14.97 -8.49
CA ASN A 23 -0.46 15.85 -7.61
C ASN A 23 0.07 15.89 -6.16
N GLY A 24 0.78 14.85 -5.71
CA GLY A 24 1.52 14.89 -4.44
C GLY A 24 2.47 16.09 -4.37
N CYS A 25 3.23 16.35 -5.44
CA CYS A 25 4.09 17.53 -5.53
C CYS A 25 3.30 18.86 -5.53
N LYS A 26 2.07 18.87 -6.08
CA LYS A 26 1.19 20.06 -6.04
C LYS A 26 0.58 20.30 -4.66
N TRP A 27 0.38 19.24 -3.89
CA TRP A 27 -0.12 19.28 -2.51
C TRP A 27 1.00 19.32 -1.46
N GLN A 28 2.25 19.53 -1.90
CA GLN A 28 3.45 19.49 -1.04
C GLN A 28 3.65 18.19 -0.25
N VAL A 29 3.00 17.10 -0.68
CA VAL A 29 3.22 15.78 -0.13
C VAL A 29 4.44 15.20 -0.84
N SER A 30 5.59 15.25 -0.17
CA SER A 30 6.88 14.78 -0.68
C SER A 30 7.31 13.44 -0.08
N ALA A 31 6.64 12.99 0.99
CA ALA A 31 6.93 11.74 1.67
C ALA A 31 5.67 11.11 2.27
N VAL A 32 5.71 9.78 2.42
CA VAL A 32 4.74 9.00 3.17
C VAL A 32 4.86 9.35 4.64
N THR A 33 3.72 9.55 5.27
CA THR A 33 3.63 9.81 6.71
C THR A 33 3.25 8.51 7.43
N PRO A 34 3.54 8.40 8.74
CA PRO A 34 3.03 7.30 9.57
C PRO A 34 1.52 7.09 9.41
N GLY A 35 0.75 8.17 9.32
CA GLY A 35 -0.69 8.12 9.11
C GLY A 35 -1.09 7.55 7.74
N ALA A 36 -0.38 7.91 6.67
CA ALA A 36 -0.64 7.36 5.35
C ALA A 36 -0.35 5.85 5.30
N ILE A 37 0.73 5.40 5.94
CA ILE A 37 1.09 3.97 6.03
C ILE A 37 0.04 3.23 6.86
N ALA A 38 -0.33 3.75 8.03
CA ALA A 38 -1.37 3.15 8.87
C ALA A 38 -2.70 3.04 8.13
N TRP A 39 -3.11 4.07 7.39
CA TRP A 39 -4.32 4.05 6.60
C TRP A 39 -4.28 3.01 5.48
N ALA A 40 -3.15 2.90 4.76
CA ALA A 40 -2.97 1.87 3.74
C ALA A 40 -3.06 0.47 4.34
N ALA A 41 -2.45 0.22 5.50
CA ALA A 41 -2.56 -1.06 6.19
C ALA A 41 -4.01 -1.38 6.60
N THR A 42 -4.76 -0.40 7.12
CA THR A 42 -6.18 -0.55 7.45
C THR A 42 -7.03 -0.85 6.21
N ILE A 43 -6.74 -0.21 5.07
CA ILE A 43 -7.41 -0.53 3.80
C ILE A 43 -7.09 -1.95 3.35
N CYS A 44 -5.84 -2.39 3.43
CA CYS A 44 -5.48 -3.77 3.08
C CYS A 44 -6.26 -4.77 3.95
N LEU A 45 -6.38 -4.51 5.26
CA LEU A 45 -7.16 -5.35 6.15
C LEU A 45 -8.65 -5.37 5.77
N PHE A 46 -9.22 -4.23 5.38
CA PHE A 46 -10.60 -4.15 4.89
C PHE A 46 -10.79 -4.90 3.56
N VAL A 47 -9.88 -4.75 2.59
CA VAL A 47 -9.95 -5.47 1.30
C VAL A 47 -9.87 -6.99 1.49
N LEU A 48 -9.16 -7.44 2.53
CA LEU A 48 -9.06 -8.85 2.91
C LEU A 48 -10.23 -9.31 3.79
N SER A 49 -11.06 -8.40 4.28
CA SER A 49 -12.23 -8.75 5.08
C SER A 49 -13.43 -9.05 4.18
N LEU A 50 -14.45 -9.65 4.78
CA LEU A 50 -15.73 -9.90 4.10
C LEU A 50 -16.65 -8.67 4.10
N ASP A 51 -16.20 -7.52 4.62
CA ASP A 51 -17.04 -6.32 4.72
C ASP A 51 -17.14 -5.59 3.36
N SER A 52 -18.34 -5.16 3.00
CA SER A 52 -18.59 -4.44 1.75
C SER A 52 -18.30 -2.94 1.83
N GLU A 53 -18.29 -2.36 3.03
CA GLU A 53 -18.11 -0.93 3.26
C GLU A 53 -17.49 -0.64 4.64
N PHE A 54 -16.94 0.57 4.79
CA PHE A 54 -16.57 1.10 6.10
C PHE A 54 -17.81 1.74 6.75
N PRO A 55 -18.40 1.12 7.78
CA PRO A 55 -19.54 1.70 8.44
C PRO A 55 -19.13 2.94 9.24
N GLY A 56 -20.05 3.89 9.42
CA GLY A 56 -19.78 5.13 10.14
C GLY A 56 -19.34 4.93 11.61
N CYS A 57 -19.65 3.79 12.21
CA CYS A 57 -19.18 3.40 13.54
C CYS A 57 -17.75 2.83 13.56
N GLY A 58 -17.13 2.59 12.39
CA GLY A 58 -15.78 2.07 12.25
C GLY A 58 -15.63 0.55 12.45
N ILE A 59 -16.71 -0.19 12.75
CA ILE A 59 -16.68 -1.62 13.04
C ILE A 59 -17.32 -2.42 11.90
N GLY A 60 -16.56 -3.30 11.25
CA GLY A 60 -17.03 -4.17 10.17
C GLY A 60 -18.31 -4.92 10.53
N GLN A 61 -19.28 -4.93 9.63
CA GLN A 61 -20.59 -5.56 9.88
C GLN A 61 -20.48 -7.08 9.99
N ILE A 62 -19.66 -7.70 9.14
CA ILE A 62 -19.45 -9.14 9.06
C ILE A 62 -18.21 -9.51 9.87
N SER A 63 -17.08 -8.85 9.61
CA SER A 63 -15.80 -9.20 10.24
C SER A 63 -15.73 -8.85 11.73
N LYS A 64 -16.58 -7.92 12.19
CA LYS A 64 -16.52 -7.30 13.52
C LYS A 64 -15.18 -6.61 13.83
N ILE A 65 -14.35 -6.36 12.83
CA ILE A 65 -13.07 -5.66 12.99
C ILE A 65 -13.36 -4.18 13.25
N ASN A 66 -12.79 -3.64 14.33
CA ASN A 66 -12.77 -2.20 14.56
C ASN A 66 -11.63 -1.54 13.76
N TYR A 67 -11.92 -1.10 12.54
CA TYR A 67 -10.95 -0.50 11.64
C TYR A 67 -10.35 0.80 12.19
N PHE A 68 -11.12 1.54 13.00
CA PHE A 68 -10.62 2.75 13.65
C PHE A 68 -9.55 2.42 14.70
N GLU A 69 -9.78 1.41 15.53
CA GLU A 69 -8.78 0.95 16.49
C GLU A 69 -7.55 0.38 15.80
N VAL A 70 -7.73 -0.40 14.73
CA VAL A 70 -6.62 -0.91 13.92
C VAL A 70 -5.77 0.25 13.38
N PHE A 71 -6.40 1.25 12.79
CA PHE A 71 -5.70 2.45 12.31
C PHE A 71 -4.94 3.16 13.44
N CYS A 72 -5.59 3.38 14.58
CA CYS A 72 -4.98 4.02 15.74
C CYS A 72 -3.79 3.23 16.27
N GLY A 73 -3.90 1.90 16.36
CA GLY A 73 -2.82 1.01 16.80
C GLY A 73 -1.61 1.06 15.89
N TYR A 74 -1.80 0.89 14.58
CA TYR A 74 -0.71 1.00 13.61
C TYR A 74 -0.06 2.38 13.63
N LYS A 75 -0.88 3.44 13.65
CA LYS A 75 -0.38 4.81 13.69
C LYS A 75 0.42 5.07 14.96
N TRP A 76 -0.04 4.58 16.11
CA TRP A 76 0.68 4.70 17.38
C TRP A 76 2.06 4.06 17.29
N VAL A 77 2.13 2.80 16.85
CA VAL A 77 3.40 2.06 16.73
C VAL A 77 4.35 2.81 15.79
N LEU A 78 3.87 3.24 14.63
CA LEU A 78 4.68 3.97 13.66
C LEU A 78 5.17 5.31 14.18
N ILE A 79 4.38 6.04 14.98
CA ILE A 79 4.82 7.30 15.61
C ILE A 79 5.89 7.02 16.66
N MET A 80 5.65 6.06 17.57
CA MET A 80 6.56 5.77 18.68
C MET A 80 7.89 5.19 18.22
N LYS A 81 7.86 4.41 17.15
CA LYS A 81 9.03 3.72 16.60
C LYS A 81 9.52 4.37 15.31
N TRP A 82 9.09 5.58 14.97
CA TRP A 82 9.42 6.17 13.68
C TRP A 82 10.92 6.26 13.43
N ALA A 83 11.70 6.62 14.46
CA ALA A 83 13.15 6.75 14.34
C ALA A 83 13.90 5.40 14.25
N ASP A 84 13.21 4.27 14.39
CA ASP A 84 13.80 2.95 14.26
C ASP A 84 14.36 2.74 12.83
N PRO A 85 15.62 2.28 12.67
CA PRO A 85 16.23 2.12 11.35
C PRO A 85 15.47 1.18 10.43
N HIS A 86 14.83 0.14 10.97
CA HIS A 86 14.05 -0.80 10.16
C HIS A 86 12.78 -0.14 9.63
N ILE A 87 12.08 0.64 10.47
CA ILE A 87 10.89 1.38 10.05
C ILE A 87 11.24 2.48 9.06
N GLN A 88 12.35 3.20 9.26
CA GLN A 88 12.84 4.19 8.30
C GLN A 88 13.21 3.56 6.95
N LYS A 89 13.78 2.34 6.95
CA LYS A 89 14.06 1.61 5.70
C LYS A 89 12.77 1.30 4.95
N ILE A 90 11.76 0.75 5.62
CA ILE A 90 10.45 0.46 5.01
C ILE A 90 9.80 1.75 4.49
N ALA A 91 9.80 2.82 5.29
CA ALA A 91 9.27 4.12 4.87
C ALA A 91 10.01 4.68 3.67
N GLY A 92 11.34 4.48 3.59
CA GLY A 92 12.17 4.86 2.45
C GLY A 92 11.82 4.08 1.18
N GLU A 93 11.58 2.78 1.28
CA GLU A 93 11.13 1.94 0.17
C GLU A 93 9.75 2.39 -0.34
N LEU A 94 8.79 2.57 0.58
CA LEU A 94 7.45 3.09 0.25
C LEU A 94 7.52 4.48 -0.38
N ASN A 95 8.36 5.36 0.14
CA ASN A 95 8.61 6.68 -0.45
C ASN A 95 9.13 6.58 -1.88
N SER A 96 10.10 5.71 -2.12
CA SER A 96 10.69 5.53 -3.45
C SER A 96 9.68 5.01 -4.46
N PHE A 97 8.77 4.14 -4.01
CA PHE A 97 7.70 3.58 -4.81
C PHE A 97 6.61 4.63 -5.13
N VAL A 98 6.13 5.36 -4.11
CA VAL A 98 5.02 6.30 -4.24
C VAL A 98 5.44 7.60 -4.95
N PHE A 99 6.61 8.14 -4.61
CA PHE A 99 7.03 9.48 -5.07
C PHE A 99 8.11 9.47 -6.14
N ARG A 100 8.64 8.28 -6.50
CA ARG A 100 9.73 8.09 -7.48
C ARG A 100 10.98 8.88 -7.12
N LYS A 101 12.05 8.19 -6.72
CA LYS A 101 13.39 8.81 -6.74
C LYS A 101 13.78 8.99 -8.21
N GLY A 102 13.90 10.24 -8.68
CA GLY A 102 14.45 10.52 -10.00
C GLY A 102 15.84 9.89 -10.12
N GLY A 103 16.02 8.98 -11.07
CA GLY A 103 17.31 8.36 -11.38
C GLY A 103 17.65 7.10 -10.57
N MET A 104 16.87 6.03 -10.74
CA MET A 104 17.43 4.68 -10.58
C MET A 104 17.04 3.88 -11.81
N THR A 105 18.02 3.65 -12.67
CA THR A 105 17.98 2.59 -13.68
C THR A 105 17.89 1.28 -12.92
N VAL A 106 16.66 0.76 -12.81
CA VAL A 106 16.46 -0.62 -12.40
C VAL A 106 17.10 -1.48 -13.49
N LYS A 107 18.27 -2.06 -13.22
CA LYS A 107 18.76 -3.18 -14.03
C LYS A 107 17.68 -4.27 -13.97
N PRO A 108 17.26 -4.84 -15.11
CA PRO A 108 16.28 -5.91 -15.13
C PRO A 108 16.95 -7.15 -14.52
N GLY A 109 16.60 -7.48 -13.28
CA GLY A 109 17.13 -8.67 -12.62
C GLY A 109 17.32 -8.50 -11.12
N SER A 110 16.22 -8.52 -10.37
CA SER A 110 16.16 -9.12 -9.02
C SER A 110 14.72 -8.97 -8.52
N THR A 111 13.82 -9.66 -9.20
CA THR A 111 12.58 -10.08 -8.54
C THR A 111 12.79 -11.57 -8.42
N GLY A 112 12.99 -12.07 -7.19
CA GLY A 112 12.89 -13.50 -6.93
C GLY A 112 11.55 -14.01 -7.47
N PRO A 113 11.46 -15.29 -7.84
CA PRO A 113 10.22 -15.83 -8.39
C PRO A 113 9.09 -15.51 -7.41
N MET A 114 8.12 -14.73 -7.90
CA MET A 114 6.85 -14.52 -7.20
C MET A 114 6.19 -15.89 -7.19
N GLU A 115 6.20 -16.54 -6.02
CA GLU A 115 5.61 -17.86 -5.85
C GLU A 115 4.12 -17.78 -6.16
N ASP A 116 3.71 -18.46 -7.22
CA ASP A 116 2.32 -18.56 -7.65
C ASP A 116 1.61 -19.60 -6.77
N LEU A 117 1.05 -19.11 -5.65
CA LEU A 117 0.31 -19.92 -4.69
C LEU A 117 -1.14 -20.21 -5.15
N SER A 118 -1.52 -19.87 -6.38
CA SER A 118 -2.89 -20.08 -6.88
C SER A 118 -3.30 -21.56 -6.86
N ALA A 119 -2.35 -22.46 -7.11
CA ALA A 119 -2.58 -23.90 -7.09
C ALA A 119 -2.91 -24.41 -5.67
N GLU A 120 -2.16 -23.99 -4.65
CA GLU A 120 -2.40 -24.40 -3.26
C GLU A 120 -3.75 -23.88 -2.74
N ILE A 121 -4.14 -22.65 -3.11
CA ILE A 121 -5.43 -22.09 -2.75
C ILE A 121 -6.58 -22.88 -3.38
N SER A 122 -6.43 -23.29 -4.65
CA SER A 122 -7.47 -24.08 -5.34
C SER A 122 -7.66 -25.47 -4.73
N VAL A 123 -6.57 -26.11 -4.29
CA VAL A 123 -6.60 -27.42 -3.64
C VAL A 123 -7.25 -27.34 -2.27
N ALA A 124 -6.93 -26.30 -1.49
CA ALA A 124 -7.54 -26.09 -0.18
C ALA A 124 -9.06 -25.84 -0.26
N MET A 125 -9.53 -25.14 -1.30
CA MET A 125 -10.97 -24.93 -1.50
C MET A 125 -11.73 -26.18 -1.98
N ALA A 126 -11.07 -27.09 -2.68
CA ALA A 126 -11.69 -28.34 -3.15
C ALA A 126 -11.80 -29.41 -2.05
N ALA A 127 -11.11 -29.23 -0.91
CA ALA A 127 -11.13 -30.14 0.22
C ALA A 127 -12.11 -29.74 1.35
N MET A 128 -12.86 -28.64 1.17
CA MET A 128 -14.02 -28.26 2.01
C MET A 128 -15.31 -28.77 1.39
#